data_AF-A0A7S3U4S2-F1
#
_entry.id   AF-A0A7S3U4S2-F1
#
_cell.length_a   1.000
_cell.length_b   1.000
_cell.length_c   1.000
_cell.angle_alpha   90.00
_cell.angle_beta   90.00
_cell.angle_gamma   90.00
#
_symmetry.space_group_name_H-M   'P 1'
#
loop_
_entity.id
_entity.type
_entity.pdbx_description
1 polymer ?
#
loop_
_entity_poly.entity_id
_entity_poly.type
_entity_poly.pdbx_seq_one_letter_code
_entity_poly.pdbx_strand_id
1 'polypeptide(L)'
;AERGKKGGGRIMEDVVALSFLAGNDFLPTLPCVEVHADGLGELCTLLAAQLLDAQEQHPASPHAAFKHGHLTSGGRLCADPLRRFLAKLAAEEPSALRRRATRLVRSARHAAARG
;
A
#
# COMPACT_ATOMS: atom_id res chain seq x y z
N ALA A 1 -34.17 -2.51 -7.96
CA ALA A 1 -33.41 -1.70 -6.99
C ALA A 1 -32.18 -2.49 -6.55
N GLU A 2 -31.01 -2.22 -7.13
CA GLU A 2 -29.72 -2.81 -6.69
C GLU A 2 -28.68 -1.68 -6.52
N ARG A 3 -28.93 -0.81 -5.54
CA ARG A 3 -27.97 0.20 -5.08
C ARG A 3 -27.41 -0.29 -3.74
N GLY A 4 -26.38 -1.12 -3.79
CA GLY A 4 -25.73 -1.62 -2.56
C GLY A 4 -24.35 -2.26 -2.72
N LYS A 5 -23.97 -2.74 -3.92
CA LYS A 5 -22.73 -3.52 -4.12
C LYS A 5 -21.49 -2.76 -4.63
N LYS A 6 -21.58 -1.46 -4.95
CA LYS A 6 -20.55 -0.78 -5.77
C LYS A 6 -19.34 -0.20 -5.02
N GLY A 7 -19.38 -0.08 -3.69
CA GLY A 7 -18.29 0.51 -2.90
C GLY A 7 -17.19 -0.48 -2.49
N GLY A 8 -17.57 -1.60 -1.87
CA GLY A 8 -16.61 -2.57 -1.32
C GLY A 8 -15.76 -3.31 -2.35
N GLY A 9 -16.30 -3.56 -3.55
CA GLY A 9 -15.56 -4.27 -4.60
C GLY A 9 -14.30 -3.55 -5.06
N ARG A 10 -14.26 -2.21 -4.97
CA ARG A 10 -13.13 -1.42 -5.47
C ARG A 10 -11.98 -1.27 -4.50
N ILE A 11 -12.29 -1.22 -3.19
CA ILE A 11 -11.24 -1.32 -2.17
C ILE A 11 -10.53 -2.67 -2.32
N MET A 12 -11.28 -3.73 -2.61
CA MET A 12 -10.69 -5.05 -2.86
C MET A 12 -9.79 -5.05 -4.11
N GLU A 13 -10.20 -4.41 -5.21
CA GLU A 13 -9.33 -4.25 -6.40
C GLU A 13 -8.01 -3.55 -6.05
N ASP A 14 -8.06 -2.49 -5.23
CA ASP A 14 -6.85 -1.79 -4.78
C ASP A 14 -5.98 -2.65 -3.87
N VAL A 15 -6.57 -3.40 -2.92
CA VAL A 15 -5.82 -4.33 -2.06
C VAL A 15 -5.15 -5.43 -2.88
N VAL A 16 -5.82 -5.95 -3.91
CA VAL A 16 -5.22 -6.89 -4.86
C VAL A 16 -4.04 -6.22 -5.58
N ALA A 17 -4.18 -4.98 -6.06
CA ALA A 17 -3.07 -4.25 -6.66
C ALA A 17 -1.88 -4.06 -5.69
N LEU A 18 -2.15 -3.77 -4.41
CA LEU A 18 -1.13 -3.64 -3.37
C LEU A 18 -0.39 -4.95 -3.10
N SER A 19 -1.07 -6.10 -3.17
CA SER A 19 -0.39 -7.40 -2.99
C SER A 19 0.71 -7.64 -4.03
N PHE A 20 0.58 -7.12 -5.25
CA PHE A 20 1.65 -7.21 -6.25
C PHE A 20 2.91 -6.43 -5.82
N LEU A 21 2.75 -5.29 -5.12
CA LEU A 21 3.87 -4.51 -4.59
C LEU A 21 4.53 -5.19 -3.39
N ALA A 22 3.76 -5.95 -2.60
CA ALA A 22 4.28 -6.76 -1.52
C ALA A 22 5.11 -7.96 -2.00
N GLY A 23 4.96 -8.35 -3.27
CA GLY A 23 5.72 -9.41 -3.91
C GLY A 23 4.80 -10.35 -4.66
N ASN A 24 5.25 -10.80 -5.84
CA ASN A 24 4.55 -11.78 -6.64
C ASN A 24 5.56 -12.53 -7.53
N ASP A 25 5.12 -13.56 -8.23
CA ASP A 25 6.01 -14.41 -9.04
C ASP A 25 6.62 -13.69 -10.26
N PHE A 26 6.09 -12.53 -10.64
CA PHE A 26 6.51 -11.77 -11.82
C PHE A 26 7.42 -10.58 -11.50
N LEU A 27 7.36 -10.05 -10.26
CA LEU A 27 8.11 -8.87 -9.86
C LEU A 27 8.81 -9.10 -8.52
N PRO A 28 10.07 -8.65 -8.37
CA PRO A 28 10.75 -8.71 -7.09
C PRO A 28 10.00 -7.85 -6.05
N THR A 29 9.96 -8.34 -4.82
CA THR A 29 9.43 -7.59 -3.68
C THR A 29 10.20 -6.28 -3.49
N LEU A 30 9.48 -5.19 -3.21
CA LEU A 30 10.09 -3.90 -2.86
C LEU A 30 10.89 -4.03 -1.55
N PRO A 31 12.15 -3.56 -1.49
CA PRO A 31 12.99 -3.73 -0.30
C PRO A 31 12.44 -3.10 0.99
N CYS A 32 11.56 -2.09 0.84
CA CYS A 32 10.90 -1.37 1.92
C CYS A 32 9.57 -1.99 2.37
N VAL A 33 9.07 -3.00 1.66
CA VAL A 33 7.83 -3.73 2.00
C VAL A 33 8.20 -5.15 2.43
N GLU A 34 8.03 -5.45 3.71
CA GLU A 34 8.32 -6.78 4.26
C GLU A 34 7.04 -7.54 4.57
N VAL A 35 6.72 -8.57 3.79
CA VAL A 35 5.53 -9.42 4.03
C VAL A 35 5.54 -10.05 5.42
N HIS A 36 6.71 -10.50 5.91
CA HIS A 36 6.88 -11.07 7.25
C HIS A 36 6.82 -10.05 8.39
N ALA A 37 6.69 -8.76 8.08
CA ALA A 37 6.56 -7.67 9.03
C ALA A 37 5.32 -6.80 8.73
N ASP A 38 4.23 -7.42 8.30
CA ASP A 38 2.95 -6.75 7.99
C ASP A 38 3.02 -5.70 6.86
N GLY A 39 3.88 -5.94 5.87
CA GLY A 39 4.07 -5.02 4.75
C GLY A 39 2.79 -4.72 3.96
N LEU A 40 1.88 -5.69 3.82
CA LEU A 40 0.57 -5.43 3.19
C LEU A 40 -0.31 -4.52 4.08
N GLY A 41 -0.27 -4.68 5.40
CA GLY A 41 -0.96 -3.79 6.34
C GLY A 41 -0.43 -2.35 6.28
N GLU A 42 0.90 -2.18 6.18
CA GLU A 42 1.54 -0.87 5.97
C GLU A 42 1.06 -0.24 4.65
N LEU A 43 1.03 -1.00 3.55
CA LEU A 43 0.51 -0.52 2.26
C LEU A 43 -0.97 -0.14 2.32
N CYS A 44 -1.81 -0.95 2.99
CA CYS A 44 -3.23 -0.65 3.19
C CYS A 44 -3.44 0.61 4.02
N THR A 45 -2.61 0.83 5.04
CA THR A 45 -2.65 2.06 5.86
C THR A 45 -2.31 3.29 5.02
N LEU A 46 -1.30 3.18 4.16
CA LEU A 46 -0.91 4.26 3.25
C LEU A 46 -2.02 4.57 2.23
N LEU A 47 -2.70 3.53 1.73
CA LEU A 47 -3.84 3.68 0.84
C LEU A 47 -5.02 4.36 1.55
N ALA A 48 -5.32 3.96 2.79
CA ALA A 48 -6.37 4.59 3.58
C ALA A 48 -6.10 6.08 3.78
N ALA A 49 -4.86 6.47 4.11
CA ALA A 49 -4.48 7.87 4.21
C ALA A 49 -4.67 8.61 2.88
N GLN A 50 -4.30 8.01 1.75
CA GLN A 50 -4.56 8.61 0.43
C GLN A 50 -6.05 8.77 0.11
N LEU A 51 -6.87 7.79 0.45
CA LEU A 51 -8.32 7.87 0.24
C LEU A 51 -8.94 8.98 1.09
N LEU A 52 -8.49 9.16 2.33
CA LEU A 52 -8.91 10.26 3.20
C LEU A 52 -8.48 11.61 2.62
N ASP A 53 -7.22 11.78 2.20
CA ASP A 53 -6.76 13.03 1.56
C ASP A 53 -7.60 13.38 0.32
N ALA A 54 -7.96 12.37 -0.49
CA ALA A 54 -8.77 12.58 -1.68
C ALA A 54 -10.22 13.00 -1.34
N GLN A 55 -10.77 12.53 -0.21
CA GLN A 55 -12.08 12.98 0.28
C GLN A 55 -12.03 14.42 0.77
N GLU A 56 -10.97 14.80 1.49
CA GLU A 56 -10.76 16.17 1.97
C GLU A 56 -10.56 17.18 0.82
N GLN A 57 -9.89 16.77 -0.25
CA GLN A 57 -9.69 17.59 -1.45
C GLN A 57 -10.97 17.77 -2.29
N HIS A 58 -11.92 16.84 -2.17
CA HIS A 58 -13.15 16.83 -2.96
C HIS A 58 -14.41 16.65 -2.09
N PRO A 59 -14.65 17.56 -1.12
CA PRO A 59 -15.70 17.37 -0.11
C PRO A 59 -17.11 17.41 -0.73
N ALA A 60 -17.26 18.11 -1.86
CA ALA A 60 -18.54 18.26 -2.56
C ALA A 60 -18.82 17.14 -3.58
N SER A 61 -17.85 16.26 -3.88
CA SER A 61 -18.00 15.26 -4.94
C SER A 61 -17.35 13.93 -4.58
N PRO A 62 -18.15 12.96 -4.09
CA PRO A 62 -17.70 11.59 -3.87
C PRO A 62 -17.11 10.94 -5.13
N HIS A 63 -17.61 11.31 -6.31
CA HIS A 63 -17.08 10.80 -7.58
C HIS A 63 -15.69 11.35 -7.92
N ALA A 64 -15.41 12.62 -7.59
CA ALA A 64 -14.08 13.18 -7.74
C ALA A 64 -13.12 12.57 -6.72
N ALA A 65 -13.48 12.54 -5.43
CA ALA A 65 -12.69 11.86 -4.39
C ALA A 65 -12.33 10.43 -4.82
N PHE A 66 -13.32 9.72 -5.38
CA PHE A 66 -13.15 8.38 -5.92
C PHE A 66 -12.07 8.30 -7.02
N LYS A 67 -12.15 9.16 -8.05
CA LYS A 67 -11.19 9.18 -9.17
C LYS A 67 -9.77 9.59 -8.74
N HIS A 68 -9.67 10.38 -7.67
CA HIS A 68 -8.40 10.88 -7.14
C HIS A 68 -7.76 9.97 -6.10
N GLY A 69 -8.54 9.12 -5.42
CA GLY A 69 -8.05 8.28 -4.33
C GLY A 69 -7.65 6.86 -4.74
N HIS A 70 -8.46 6.20 -5.57
CA HIS A 70 -8.30 4.77 -5.86
C HIS A 70 -7.17 4.46 -6.84
N LEU A 71 -6.45 3.36 -6.60
CA LEU A 71 -5.32 2.93 -7.43
C LEU A 71 -5.78 2.24 -8.71
N THR A 72 -6.98 1.68 -8.70
CA THR A 72 -7.54 0.89 -9.79
C THR A 72 -8.93 1.37 -10.19
N SER A 73 -9.27 1.15 -11.45
CA SER A 73 -10.64 1.30 -11.94
C SER A 73 -10.91 0.32 -13.07
N GLY A 74 -11.73 -0.69 -12.80
CA GLY A 74 -12.15 -1.65 -13.82
C GLY A 74 -10.98 -2.49 -14.33
N GLY A 75 -10.14 -2.97 -13.41
CA GLY A 75 -8.97 -3.79 -13.73
C GLY A 75 -7.79 -3.05 -14.36
N ARG A 76 -7.81 -1.72 -14.41
CA ARG A 76 -6.68 -0.90 -14.87
C ARG A 76 -6.12 -0.05 -13.74
N LEU A 77 -4.81 0.12 -13.72
CA LEU A 77 -4.13 1.05 -12.81
C LEU A 77 -4.40 2.51 -13.22
N CYS A 78 -4.73 3.33 -12.23
CA CYS A 78 -4.89 4.77 -12.36
C CYS A 78 -3.53 5.44 -12.14
N ALA A 79 -2.93 5.98 -13.21
CA ALA A 79 -1.56 6.49 -13.18
C ALA A 79 -1.31 7.57 -12.11
N ASP A 80 -2.21 8.56 -11.99
CA ASP A 80 -2.04 9.66 -11.04
C ASP A 80 -2.17 9.24 -9.56
N PRO A 81 -3.23 8.53 -9.16
CA PRO A 81 -3.33 7.95 -7.81
C PRO A 81 -2.17 7.01 -7.48
N LEU A 82 -1.74 6.17 -8.44
CA LEU A 82 -0.60 5.28 -8.25
C LEU A 82 0.71 6.06 -8.05
N ARG A 83 0.95 7.09 -8.85
CA ARG A 83 2.13 7.96 -8.68
C ARG A 83 2.17 8.62 -7.31
N ARG A 84 1.03 9.14 -6.82
CA ARG A 84 0.93 9.72 -5.47
C ARG A 84 1.21 8.68 -4.40
N PHE A 85 0.62 7.49 -4.54
CA PHE A 85 0.83 6.40 -3.60
C PHE A 85 2.31 6.00 -3.52
N LEU A 86 2.96 5.79 -4.67
CA LEU A 86 4.38 5.44 -4.74
C LEU A 86 5.27 6.56 -4.19
N ALA A 87 4.91 7.83 -4.40
CA ALA A 87 5.65 8.94 -3.80
C ALA A 87 5.56 8.93 -2.26
N LYS A 88 4.39 8.63 -1.69
CA LYS A 88 4.22 8.46 -0.25
C LYS A 88 5.02 7.25 0.26
N LEU A 89 5.00 6.14 -0.46
CA LEU A 89 5.75 4.94 -0.09
C LEU A 89 7.27 5.20 -0.12
N ALA A 90 7.75 5.93 -1.13
CA ALA A 90 9.15 6.33 -1.22
C ALA A 90 9.57 7.26 -0.06
N ALA A 91 8.68 8.12 0.43
CA ALA A 91 8.95 8.94 1.61
C ALA A 91 9.14 8.11 2.89
N GLU A 92 8.45 6.95 2.99
CA GLU A 92 8.59 6.01 4.12
C GLU A 92 9.78 5.06 4.00
N GLU A 93 10.34 4.88 2.80
CA GLU A 93 11.41 3.91 2.54
C GLU A 93 12.62 4.04 3.48
N PRO A 94 13.18 5.23 3.77
CA PRO A 94 14.30 5.36 4.69
C PRO A 94 13.97 4.86 6.11
N SER A 95 12.73 5.08 6.56
CA SER A 95 12.27 4.64 7.88
C SER A 95 12.14 3.12 7.92
N ALA A 96 11.54 2.53 6.89
CA ALA A 96 11.36 1.09 6.73
C ALA A 96 12.70 0.34 6.67
N LEU A 97 13.66 0.83 5.87
CA LEU A 97 14.98 0.22 5.73
C LEU A 97 15.80 0.26 7.04
N ARG A 98 15.68 1.34 7.83
CA ARG A 98 16.29 1.38 9.17
C ARG A 98 15.68 0.33 10.10
N ARG A 99 14.34 0.20 10.14
CA ARG A 99 13.66 -0.83 10.95
C ARG A 99 14.12 -2.23 10.56
N ARG A 100 14.25 -2.49 9.25
CA ARG A 100 14.79 -3.74 8.69
C ARG A 100 16.21 -4.03 9.17
N ALA A 101 17.12 -3.07 9.00
CA ALA A 101 18.51 -3.23 9.41
C ALA A 101 18.63 -3.58 10.90
N THR A 102 17.87 -2.90 11.77
CA THR A 102 17.83 -3.21 13.20
C THR A 102 17.33 -4.62 13.49
N ARG A 103 16.27 -5.08 12.80
CA ARG A 103 15.75 -6.46 12.96
C ARG A 103 16.78 -7.51 12.54
N LEU A 104 17.47 -7.30 11.42
CA LEU A 104 18.48 -8.23 10.92
C LEU A 104 19.66 -8.34 11.89
N VAL A 105 20.18 -7.21 12.39
CA VAL A 105 21.27 -7.21 13.38
C VAL A 105 20.86 -7.95 14.66
N ARG A 106 19.64 -7.70 15.16
CA ARG A 106 19.12 -8.40 16.35
C ARG A 106 19.00 -9.91 16.11
N SER A 107 18.48 -10.31 14.95
CA SER A 107 18.30 -11.72 14.60
C SER A 107 19.64 -12.44 14.48
N ALA A 108 20.65 -11.81 13.87
CA ALA A 108 22.01 -12.34 13.77
C ALA A 108 22.66 -12.55 15.15
N ARG A 109 22.49 -11.59 16.08
CA ARG A 109 22.99 -11.72 17.46
C ARG A 109 22.35 -12.90 18.21
N HIS A 110 21.04 -13.09 18.08
CA HIS A 110 20.35 -14.22 18.70
C HIS A 110 20.71 -15.57 18.09
N ALA A 111 21.11 -15.61 16.81
CA ALA A 111 21.62 -16.83 16.19
C ALA A 111 23.02 -17.17 16.71
N ALA A 112 23.90 -16.18 16.80
CA ALA A 112 25.27 -16.35 17.31
C ALA A 112 25.33 -16.78 18.78
N ALA A 113 24.37 -16.37 19.61
CA ALA A 113 24.29 -16.76 21.02
C ALA A 113 23.76 -18.19 21.26
N ARG A 114 23.29 -18.89 20.21
CA ARG A 114 22.74 -20.24 20.27
C ARG A 114 23.65 -21.32 19.67
N GLY A 115 24.76 -20.92 19.04
CA GLY A 115 25.82 -21.80 18.55
C GLY A 115 27.03 -21.75 19.47
#